data_AF-A0A3D3WD17-F1
#
_entry.id   AF-A0A3D3WD17-F1
#
_cell.length_a   1.000
_cell.length_b   1.000
_cell.length_c   1.000
_cell.angle_alpha   90.00
_cell.angle_beta   90.00
_cell.angle_gamma   90.00
#
_symmetry.space_group_name_H-M   'P 1'
#
loop_
_entity.id
_entity.type
_entity.pdbx_description
1 polymer ?
#
loop_
_entity_poly.entity_id
_entity_poly.type
_entity_poly.pdbx_seq_one_letter_code
_entity_poly.pdbx_strand_id
1 'polypeptide(L)'
;MLAEWRQIAINLYDQVVAAGQPDQVVRKALAAGHQEAGQDIRQDIRPESFSAILAVGKAALGMAQAAYAEGVRVAPDRALIIAPAHADSDAGTNPEAASDQHPWPVILSSHPVPDHQSLAAGVKAAALCQSLTADDHLLVLLSGGASALMVNPNPPLTLADKVLLNERLLASGGDIHQINAIRRLVSQIKGGRLAAMAHPAQITQFIISDVEDDELASIGSGIMAGDPVPLSDSLALIKTLGLADYPFMEAFIAHLEGGKLQPPLSPDEAVFDHVKSHILASNRQVVHAGLITSNNMKTATALPPDIIELPRLSGEASHMASHLATLIKSSISSSGGSSG
;
A
#
# COMPACT_ATOMS: atom_id res chain seq x y z
N MET A 1 10.86 -36.86 -13.22
CA MET A 1 11.90 -35.91 -12.76
C MET A 1 11.56 -34.46 -13.14
N LEU A 2 11.65 -34.00 -14.40
CA LEU A 2 11.35 -32.58 -14.72
C LEU A 2 9.90 -32.14 -14.43
N ALA A 3 8.91 -32.98 -14.74
CA ALA A 3 7.51 -32.68 -14.46
C ALA A 3 7.21 -32.57 -12.95
N GLU A 4 7.92 -33.36 -12.14
CA GLU A 4 7.79 -33.38 -10.68
C GLU A 4 8.39 -32.10 -10.06
N TRP A 5 9.58 -31.70 -10.49
CA TRP A 5 10.19 -30.42 -10.08
C TRP A 5 9.33 -29.21 -10.48
N ARG A 6 8.74 -29.25 -11.68
CA ARG A 6 7.79 -28.21 -12.11
C ARG A 6 6.58 -28.14 -11.19
N GLN A 7 6.01 -29.28 -10.80
CA GLN A 7 4.86 -29.32 -9.91
C GLN A 7 5.20 -28.80 -8.50
N ILE A 8 6.37 -29.14 -7.97
CA ILE A 8 6.85 -28.60 -6.69
C ILE A 8 6.98 -27.07 -6.77
N ALA A 9 7.58 -26.54 -7.85
CA ALA A 9 7.73 -25.10 -8.03
C ALA A 9 6.38 -24.37 -8.14
N ILE A 10 5.41 -24.94 -8.86
CA ILE A 10 4.05 -24.40 -8.95
C ILE A 10 3.37 -24.42 -7.58
N ASN A 11 3.43 -25.53 -6.85
CA ASN A 11 2.80 -25.64 -5.53
C ASN A 11 3.41 -24.64 -4.52
N LEU A 12 4.74 -24.46 -4.54
CA LEU A 12 5.40 -23.46 -3.71
C LEU A 12 4.95 -22.05 -4.08
N TYR A 13 4.88 -21.74 -5.38
CA TYR A 13 4.38 -20.45 -5.86
C TYR A 13 2.93 -20.21 -5.40
N ASP A 14 2.04 -21.18 -5.57
CA ASP A 14 0.63 -21.08 -5.18
C ASP A 14 0.47 -20.87 -3.67
N GLN A 15 1.29 -21.54 -2.84
CA GLN A 15 1.26 -21.40 -1.39
C GLN A 15 1.82 -20.04 -0.92
N VAL A 16 2.88 -19.56 -1.59
CA VAL A 16 3.44 -18.22 -1.38
C VAL A 16 2.39 -17.16 -1.72
N VAL A 17 1.76 -17.26 -2.90
CA VAL A 17 0.68 -16.37 -3.32
C VAL A 17 -0.51 -16.45 -2.36
N ALA A 18 -0.90 -17.64 -1.91
CA ALA A 18 -1.98 -17.83 -0.94
C ALA A 18 -1.70 -17.11 0.39
N ALA A 19 -0.45 -17.09 0.85
CA ALA A 19 -0.08 -16.42 2.09
C ALA A 19 -0.29 -14.90 2.06
N GLY A 20 -0.22 -14.28 0.87
CA GLY A 20 -0.46 -12.85 0.65
C GLY A 20 -1.88 -12.50 0.17
N GLN A 21 -2.80 -13.47 0.12
CA GLN A 21 -4.15 -13.20 -0.39
C GLN A 21 -4.90 -12.20 0.51
N PRO A 22 -5.48 -11.12 -0.07
CA PRO A 22 -6.03 -10.03 0.73
C PRO A 22 -7.11 -10.44 1.74
N ASP A 23 -7.99 -11.35 1.34
CA ASP A 23 -9.04 -11.84 2.21
C ASP A 23 -8.47 -12.65 3.38
N GLN A 24 -7.50 -13.53 3.11
CA GLN A 24 -6.89 -14.37 4.13
C GLN A 24 -6.12 -13.57 5.17
N VAL A 25 -5.36 -12.56 4.75
CA VAL A 25 -4.53 -11.78 5.67
C VAL A 25 -5.39 -10.87 6.56
N VAL A 26 -6.46 -10.28 6.02
CA VAL A 26 -7.44 -9.53 6.81
C VAL A 26 -8.21 -10.45 7.75
N ARG A 27 -8.68 -11.61 7.28
CA ARG A 27 -9.34 -12.60 8.16
C ARG A 27 -8.44 -13.02 9.30
N LYS A 28 -7.16 -13.33 9.03
CA LYS A 28 -6.19 -13.67 10.08
C LYS A 28 -6.00 -12.54 11.07
N ALA A 29 -5.89 -11.30 10.61
CA ALA A 29 -5.71 -10.12 11.47
C ALA A 29 -6.91 -9.84 12.38
N LEU A 30 -8.13 -10.09 11.89
CA LEU A 30 -9.38 -9.86 12.64
C LEU A 30 -9.83 -11.08 13.45
N ALA A 31 -9.50 -12.30 13.02
CA ALA A 31 -9.73 -13.50 13.80
C ALA A 31 -8.86 -13.45 15.05
N ALA A 32 -9.43 -13.83 16.20
CA ALA A 32 -8.73 -13.89 17.48
C ALA A 32 -7.57 -14.89 17.42
N GLY A 33 -6.41 -14.50 16.89
CA GLY A 33 -5.56 -15.52 16.28
C GLY A 33 -4.18 -15.14 15.76
N HIS A 34 -3.89 -13.89 15.39
CA HIS A 34 -2.60 -13.61 14.73
C HIS A 34 -1.49 -13.17 15.68
N GLN A 35 -0.29 -13.72 15.49
CA GLN A 35 0.96 -13.15 15.98
C GLN A 35 1.79 -12.81 14.76
N GLU A 36 2.25 -11.57 14.67
CA GLU A 36 3.20 -11.15 13.65
C GLU A 36 4.57 -11.02 14.32
N ALA A 37 5.58 -11.72 13.80
CA ALA A 37 6.98 -11.63 14.25
C ALA A 37 7.20 -11.68 15.79
N GLY A 38 6.36 -12.40 16.53
CA GLY A 38 6.47 -12.56 17.99
C GLY A 38 5.80 -11.47 18.84
N GLN A 39 5.08 -10.52 18.24
CA GLN A 39 4.18 -9.61 18.95
C GLN A 39 2.73 -10.07 18.80
N ASP A 40 2.00 -10.09 19.93
CA ASP A 40 0.57 -10.38 19.95
C ASP A 40 -0.21 -9.12 19.54
N ILE A 41 -0.58 -9.03 18.27
CA ILE A 41 -1.37 -7.91 17.72
C ILE A 41 -2.77 -7.85 18.37
N ARG A 42 -3.23 -8.92 19.02
CA ARG A 42 -4.65 -9.15 19.35
C ARG A 42 -5.20 -8.41 20.56
N GLN A 43 -4.39 -7.89 21.48
CA GLN A 43 -4.95 -7.43 22.77
C GLN A 43 -5.97 -6.28 22.62
N ASP A 44 -5.90 -5.51 21.53
CA ASP A 44 -6.70 -4.31 21.34
C ASP A 44 -7.64 -4.32 20.10
N ILE A 45 -7.53 -5.28 19.19
CA ILE A 45 -8.30 -5.25 17.92
C ILE A 45 -9.52 -6.16 18.01
N ARG A 46 -10.70 -5.54 18.03
CA ARG A 46 -11.99 -6.23 18.06
C ARG A 46 -12.82 -5.79 16.85
N PRO A 47 -13.32 -6.70 16.00
CA PRO A 47 -14.13 -6.30 14.84
C PRO A 47 -15.30 -5.37 15.20
N GLU A 48 -15.88 -5.55 16.39
CA GLU A 48 -16.97 -4.74 16.92
C GLU A 48 -16.55 -3.36 17.47
N SER A 49 -15.26 -3.07 17.63
CA SER A 49 -14.80 -1.77 18.12
C SER A 49 -14.79 -0.70 17.03
N PHE A 50 -14.73 -1.09 15.77
CA PHE A 50 -14.67 -0.14 14.66
C PHE A 50 -16.03 0.53 14.42
N SER A 51 -16.02 1.86 14.40
CA SER A 51 -17.20 2.69 14.09
C SER A 51 -17.21 3.23 12.66
N ALA A 52 -16.06 3.19 11.97
CA ALA A 52 -15.91 3.60 10.58
C ALA A 52 -14.90 2.72 9.82
N ILE A 53 -15.02 2.68 8.49
CA ILE A 53 -14.07 1.97 7.62
C ILE A 53 -13.73 2.77 6.36
N LEU A 54 -12.45 2.83 6.03
CA LEU A 54 -11.91 3.35 4.78
C LEU A 54 -11.04 2.27 4.12
N ALA A 55 -11.48 1.72 2.99
CA ALA A 55 -10.67 0.80 2.22
C ALA A 55 -10.24 1.44 0.90
N VAL A 56 -8.96 1.38 0.55
CA VAL A 56 -8.45 1.97 -0.69
C VAL A 56 -7.30 1.15 -1.27
N GLY A 57 -7.37 0.86 -2.57
CA GLY A 57 -6.35 0.11 -3.28
C GLY A 57 -6.93 -0.98 -4.18
N LYS A 58 -6.05 -1.63 -4.95
CA LYS A 58 -6.41 -2.76 -5.83
C LYS A 58 -7.11 -3.91 -5.07
N ALA A 59 -6.74 -4.13 -3.82
CA ALA A 59 -7.29 -5.18 -2.98
C ALA A 59 -8.44 -4.71 -2.06
N ALA A 60 -8.88 -3.44 -2.16
CA ALA A 60 -9.83 -2.84 -1.23
C ALA A 60 -11.14 -3.63 -1.10
N LEU A 61 -11.71 -4.10 -2.22
CA LEU A 61 -12.94 -4.90 -2.22
C LEU A 61 -12.76 -6.21 -1.44
N GLY A 62 -11.69 -6.96 -1.73
CA GLY A 62 -11.41 -8.23 -1.05
C GLY A 62 -11.14 -8.05 0.44
N MET A 63 -10.36 -7.02 0.80
CA MET A 63 -10.07 -6.69 2.19
C MET A 63 -11.35 -6.28 2.94
N ALA A 64 -12.18 -5.43 2.35
CA ALA A 64 -13.43 -4.96 2.98
C ALA A 64 -14.46 -6.10 3.12
N GLN A 65 -14.58 -6.96 2.11
CA GLN A 65 -15.43 -8.14 2.18
C GLN A 65 -15.00 -9.09 3.30
N ALA A 66 -13.69 -9.28 3.49
CA ALA A 66 -13.15 -10.07 4.60
C ALA A 66 -13.45 -9.41 5.94
N ALA A 67 -13.26 -8.10 6.08
CA ALA A 67 -13.61 -7.37 7.30
C ALA A 67 -15.10 -7.51 7.66
N TYR A 68 -15.98 -7.41 6.67
CA TYR A 68 -17.41 -7.65 6.87
C TYR A 68 -17.69 -9.11 7.29
N ALA A 69 -17.04 -10.09 6.68
CA ALA A 69 -17.22 -11.50 7.04
C ALA A 69 -16.79 -11.79 8.50
N GLU A 70 -15.74 -11.13 8.99
CA GLU A 70 -15.21 -11.26 10.36
C GLU A 70 -15.95 -10.43 11.41
N GLY A 71 -17.06 -9.79 11.05
CA GLY A 71 -17.93 -9.13 12.04
C GLY A 71 -17.74 -7.63 12.18
N VAL A 72 -16.95 -6.96 11.33
CA VAL A 72 -16.93 -5.49 11.29
C VAL A 72 -18.29 -4.99 10.82
N ARG A 73 -18.95 -4.17 11.64
CA ARG A 73 -20.31 -3.66 11.39
C ARG A 73 -20.35 -2.15 11.59
N VAL A 74 -20.12 -1.41 10.51
CA VAL A 74 -20.22 0.05 10.49
C VAL A 74 -21.41 0.49 9.64
N ALA A 75 -21.97 1.65 9.98
CA ALA A 75 -23.06 2.25 9.22
C ALA A 75 -22.60 2.60 7.78
N PRO A 76 -23.48 2.51 6.76
CA PRO A 76 -23.10 2.79 5.37
C PRO A 76 -22.51 4.19 5.14
N ASP A 77 -22.95 5.20 5.89
CA ASP A 77 -22.43 6.58 5.85
C ASP A 77 -21.08 6.75 6.56
N ARG A 78 -20.67 5.74 7.35
CA ARG A 78 -19.34 5.64 7.98
C ARG A 78 -18.40 4.68 7.23
N ALA A 79 -18.79 4.25 6.04
CA ALA A 79 -18.01 3.31 5.23
C ALA A 79 -17.70 3.87 3.83
N LEU A 80 -16.44 3.75 3.42
CA LEU A 80 -16.00 4.14 2.09
C LEU A 80 -14.99 3.15 1.53
N ILE A 81 -15.36 2.47 0.44
CA ILE A 81 -14.50 1.51 -0.25
C ILE A 81 -14.12 2.10 -1.61
N ILE A 82 -12.85 2.10 -1.95
CA ILE A 82 -12.31 2.72 -3.17
C ILE A 82 -11.44 1.69 -3.89
N ALA A 83 -11.87 1.28 -5.06
CA ALA A 83 -11.27 0.19 -5.83
C ALA A 83 -11.10 0.60 -7.31
N PRO A 84 -10.24 -0.08 -8.07
CA PRO A 84 -10.08 0.21 -9.50
C PRO A 84 -11.34 -0.20 -10.28
N ALA A 85 -11.76 0.65 -11.23
CA ALA A 85 -12.89 0.36 -12.12
C ALA A 85 -12.62 -0.81 -13.08
N HIS A 86 -11.34 -1.08 -13.37
CA HIS A 86 -10.90 -2.19 -14.18
C HIS A 86 -9.94 -3.06 -13.37
N ALA A 87 -10.21 -4.36 -13.32
CA ALA A 87 -9.21 -5.28 -12.83
C ALA A 87 -8.00 -5.25 -13.79
N ASP A 88 -6.78 -5.29 -13.25
CA ASP A 88 -5.66 -5.81 -14.03
C ASP A 88 -6.10 -7.20 -14.54
N SER A 89 -5.88 -7.48 -15.82
CA SER A 89 -6.54 -8.51 -16.67
C SER A 89 -6.71 -9.93 -16.13
N ASP A 90 -6.15 -10.23 -14.96
CA ASP A 90 -5.95 -11.56 -14.41
C ASP A 90 -6.86 -11.88 -13.21
N ALA A 91 -7.60 -10.90 -12.65
CA ALA A 91 -8.38 -11.14 -11.42
C ALA A 91 -9.73 -11.83 -11.63
N GLY A 92 -10.24 -11.96 -12.87
CA GLY A 92 -11.48 -12.68 -13.19
C GLY A 92 -12.78 -12.12 -12.59
N THR A 93 -12.71 -11.17 -11.67
CA THR A 93 -13.83 -10.49 -11.02
C THR A 93 -14.16 -9.19 -11.73
N ASN A 94 -15.40 -9.04 -12.18
CA ASN A 94 -15.93 -7.76 -12.67
C ASN A 94 -16.09 -6.80 -11.46
N PRO A 95 -15.31 -5.70 -11.38
CA PRO A 95 -15.38 -4.77 -10.25
C PRO A 95 -16.76 -4.12 -10.07
N GLU A 96 -17.52 -3.91 -11.16
CA GLU A 96 -18.88 -3.35 -11.09
C GLU A 96 -19.83 -4.32 -10.40
N ALA A 97 -19.83 -5.59 -10.80
CA ALA A 97 -20.68 -6.60 -10.18
C ALA A 97 -20.31 -6.86 -8.72
N ALA A 98 -19.01 -6.83 -8.40
CA ALA A 98 -18.53 -6.95 -7.02
C ALA A 98 -18.92 -5.74 -6.17
N SER A 99 -18.87 -4.53 -6.75
CA SER A 99 -19.31 -3.28 -6.12
C SER A 99 -20.80 -3.30 -5.79
N ASP A 100 -21.65 -3.75 -6.72
CA ASP A 100 -23.11 -3.79 -6.55
C ASP A 100 -23.55 -4.75 -5.42
N GLN A 101 -22.77 -5.79 -5.17
CA GLN A 101 -23.04 -6.78 -4.13
C GLN A 101 -22.38 -6.44 -2.78
N HIS A 102 -21.57 -5.38 -2.74
CA HIS A 102 -20.81 -5.03 -1.56
C HIS A 102 -21.73 -4.39 -0.48
N PRO A 103 -21.59 -4.77 0.80
CA PRO A 103 -22.47 -4.27 1.88
C PRO A 103 -22.26 -2.79 2.21
N TRP A 104 -21.15 -2.20 1.77
CA TRP A 104 -20.81 -0.79 1.97
C TRP A 104 -20.62 -0.05 0.64
N PRO A 105 -20.80 1.29 0.62
CA PRO A 105 -20.61 2.09 -0.59
C PRO A 105 -19.22 1.92 -1.20
N VAL A 106 -19.19 1.66 -2.50
CA VAL A 106 -17.97 1.52 -3.29
C VAL A 106 -17.87 2.66 -4.30
N ILE A 107 -16.67 3.21 -4.47
CA ILE A 107 -16.31 4.09 -5.58
C ILE A 107 -15.28 3.36 -6.43
N LEU A 108 -15.61 3.21 -7.70
CA LEU A 108 -14.70 2.70 -8.71
C LEU A 108 -13.97 3.87 -9.37
N SER A 109 -12.65 3.89 -9.24
CA SER A 109 -11.78 4.97 -9.72
C SER A 109 -10.75 4.47 -10.73
N SER A 110 -10.13 5.39 -11.47
CA SER A 110 -9.07 5.04 -12.42
C SER A 110 -7.69 4.86 -11.77
N HIS A 111 -6.94 3.88 -12.29
CA HIS A 111 -5.54 3.59 -11.98
C HIS A 111 -4.87 3.12 -13.29
N PRO A 112 -3.62 3.51 -13.60
CA PRO A 112 -2.67 4.24 -12.76
C PRO A 112 -2.80 5.77 -12.80
N VAL A 113 -3.60 6.32 -13.72
CA VAL A 113 -3.82 7.77 -13.83
C VAL A 113 -5.15 8.13 -13.13
N PRO A 114 -5.16 9.10 -12.20
CA PRO A 114 -6.37 9.47 -11.47
C PRO A 114 -7.39 10.18 -12.36
N ASP A 115 -8.66 9.99 -12.07
CA ASP A 115 -9.78 10.63 -12.77
C ASP A 115 -10.69 11.42 -11.80
N HIS A 116 -11.86 11.82 -12.30
CA HIS A 116 -12.86 12.55 -11.49
C HIS A 116 -13.43 11.68 -10.36
N GLN A 117 -13.49 10.36 -10.52
CA GLN A 117 -13.90 9.45 -9.44
C GLN A 117 -12.81 9.38 -8.38
N SER A 118 -11.53 9.38 -8.76
CA SER A 118 -10.42 9.49 -7.82
C SER A 118 -10.49 10.77 -6.98
N LEU A 119 -10.87 11.89 -7.60
CA LEU A 119 -11.07 13.16 -6.90
C LEU A 119 -12.27 13.10 -5.95
N ALA A 120 -13.42 12.60 -6.42
CA ALA A 120 -14.62 12.44 -5.60
C ALA A 120 -14.37 11.51 -4.40
N ALA A 121 -13.59 10.45 -4.60
CA ALA A 121 -13.16 9.53 -3.56
C ALA A 121 -12.28 10.23 -2.51
N GLY A 122 -11.31 11.04 -2.92
CA GLY A 122 -10.47 11.80 -1.99
C GLY A 122 -11.24 12.85 -1.18
N VAL A 123 -12.23 13.52 -1.80
CA VAL A 123 -13.12 14.47 -1.11
C VAL A 123 -14.00 13.74 -0.09
N LYS A 124 -14.59 12.60 -0.45
CA LYS A 124 -15.40 11.80 0.47
C LYS A 124 -14.58 11.19 1.61
N ALA A 125 -13.34 10.76 1.36
CA ALA A 125 -12.46 10.25 2.40
C ALA A 125 -12.10 11.33 3.42
N ALA A 126 -11.80 12.55 2.94
CA ALA A 126 -11.58 13.70 3.81
C ALA A 126 -12.83 14.01 4.65
N ALA A 127 -14.02 14.03 4.04
CA ALA A 127 -15.27 14.26 4.75
C ALA A 127 -15.58 13.17 5.80
N LEU A 128 -15.34 11.90 5.47
CA LEU A 128 -15.47 10.78 6.41
C LEU A 128 -14.57 11.00 7.62
N CYS A 129 -13.28 11.26 7.40
CA CYS A 129 -12.31 11.47 8.48
C CYS A 129 -12.68 12.68 9.35
N GLN A 130 -13.04 13.81 8.74
CA GLN A 130 -13.46 15.03 9.46
C GLN A 130 -14.73 14.86 10.30
N SER A 131 -15.55 13.84 10.01
CA SER A 131 -16.77 13.53 10.77
C SER A 131 -16.52 12.68 12.02
N LEU A 132 -15.30 12.18 12.20
CA LEU A 132 -14.94 11.29 13.31
C LEU A 132 -14.63 12.10 14.57
N THR A 133 -14.86 11.48 15.70
CA THR A 133 -14.71 12.05 17.05
C THR A 133 -13.81 11.18 17.91
N ALA A 134 -13.54 11.59 19.15
CA ALA A 134 -12.72 10.81 20.09
C ALA A 134 -13.32 9.44 20.44
N ASP A 135 -14.64 9.30 20.26
CA ASP A 135 -15.37 8.05 20.52
C ASP A 135 -15.32 7.08 19.32
N ASP A 136 -14.77 7.52 18.19
CA ASP A 136 -14.70 6.74 16.97
C ASP A 136 -13.39 5.94 16.84
N HIS A 137 -13.49 4.80 16.17
CA HIS A 137 -12.36 3.96 15.79
C HIS A 137 -12.46 3.62 14.31
N LEU A 138 -11.53 4.18 13.52
CA LEU A 138 -11.44 3.99 12.09
C LEU A 138 -10.56 2.79 11.74
N LEU A 139 -11.13 1.84 10.99
CA LEU A 139 -10.37 0.81 10.29
C LEU A 139 -9.96 1.31 8.90
N VAL A 140 -8.66 1.36 8.62
CA VAL A 140 -8.11 1.72 7.31
C VAL A 140 -7.55 0.47 6.65
N LEU A 141 -8.10 0.06 5.50
CA LEU A 141 -7.61 -1.06 4.71
C LEU A 141 -6.88 -0.52 3.48
N LEU A 142 -5.56 -0.68 3.43
CA LEU A 142 -4.71 -0.04 2.43
C LEU A 142 -3.95 -1.09 1.60
N SER A 143 -4.00 -0.95 0.28
CA SER A 143 -3.15 -1.73 -0.62
C SER A 143 -2.55 -0.86 -1.73
N GLY A 144 -1.73 -1.48 -2.58
CA GLY A 144 -1.18 -0.87 -3.80
C GLY A 144 -2.23 -0.15 -4.66
N GLY A 145 -1.80 0.93 -5.32
CA GLY A 145 -2.63 1.76 -6.22
C GLY A 145 -3.40 2.92 -5.57
N ALA A 146 -3.42 3.02 -4.24
CA ALA A 146 -4.16 4.06 -3.51
C ALA A 146 -3.80 5.50 -3.93
N SER A 147 -2.55 5.75 -4.33
CA SER A 147 -2.07 7.07 -4.74
C SER A 147 -2.80 7.67 -5.95
N ALA A 148 -3.33 6.83 -6.84
CA ALA A 148 -4.13 7.23 -8.00
C ALA A 148 -5.63 7.04 -7.77
N LEU A 149 -6.04 6.01 -7.02
CA LEU A 149 -7.46 5.73 -6.75
C LEU A 149 -8.13 6.78 -5.85
N MET A 150 -7.35 7.45 -5.00
CA MET A 150 -7.85 8.45 -4.05
C MET A 150 -6.94 9.68 -4.06
N VAL A 151 -7.46 10.80 -4.58
CA VAL A 151 -6.70 12.04 -4.76
C VAL A 151 -7.48 13.25 -4.28
N ASN A 152 -6.77 14.22 -3.71
CA ASN A 152 -7.33 15.53 -3.42
C ASN A 152 -6.19 16.56 -3.52
N PRO A 153 -6.00 17.24 -4.66
CA PRO A 153 -4.95 18.24 -4.84
C PRO A 153 -5.15 19.45 -3.91
N ASN A 154 -4.06 20.07 -3.44
CA ASN A 154 -4.12 21.33 -2.69
C ASN A 154 -4.46 22.51 -3.62
N PRO A 155 -5.53 23.29 -3.39
CA PRO A 155 -5.82 24.48 -4.17
C PRO A 155 -4.63 25.46 -4.14
N PRO A 156 -4.22 26.01 -5.29
CA PRO A 156 -5.02 26.18 -6.51
C PRO A 156 -4.89 25.02 -7.51
N LEU A 157 -4.17 23.95 -7.17
CA LEU A 157 -3.97 22.82 -8.08
C LEU A 157 -5.30 22.13 -8.38
N THR A 158 -5.53 21.87 -9.65
CA THR A 158 -6.66 21.08 -10.14
C THR A 158 -6.27 19.60 -10.29
N LEU A 159 -7.25 18.75 -10.60
CA LEU A 159 -6.97 17.37 -11.00
C LEU A 159 -6.09 17.30 -12.26
N ALA A 160 -6.32 18.19 -13.22
CA ALA A 160 -5.52 18.26 -14.45
C ALA A 160 -4.06 18.64 -14.15
N ASP A 161 -3.86 19.62 -13.25
CA ASP A 161 -2.50 19.99 -12.81
C ASP A 161 -1.82 18.83 -12.08
N LYS A 162 -2.55 18.06 -11.27
CA LYS A 162 -2.01 16.87 -10.61
C LYS A 162 -1.58 15.80 -11.61
N VAL A 163 -2.38 15.53 -12.64
CA VAL A 163 -2.04 14.56 -13.70
C VAL A 163 -0.78 15.02 -14.45
N LEU A 164 -0.78 16.28 -14.90
CA LEU A 164 0.36 16.87 -15.60
C LEU A 164 1.63 16.86 -14.73
N LEU A 165 1.55 17.30 -13.47
CA LEU A 165 2.67 17.26 -12.53
C LEU A 165 3.22 15.85 -12.36
N ASN A 166 2.36 14.84 -12.29
CA ASN A 166 2.78 13.46 -12.18
C ASN A 166 3.56 12.98 -13.41
N GLU A 167 3.11 13.33 -14.61
CA GLU A 167 3.84 13.04 -15.85
C GLU A 167 5.21 13.73 -15.86
N ARG A 168 5.28 14.99 -15.42
CA ARG A 168 6.55 15.74 -15.33
C ARG A 168 7.50 15.17 -14.30
N LEU A 169 6.99 14.75 -13.15
CA LEU A 169 7.77 14.06 -12.11
C LEU A 169 8.36 12.74 -12.62
N LEU A 170 7.59 11.95 -13.37
CA LEU A 170 8.10 10.70 -13.95
C LEU A 170 9.16 10.95 -15.05
N ALA A 171 9.06 12.09 -15.74
CA ALA A 171 10.01 12.49 -16.78
C ALA A 171 11.24 13.28 -16.26
N SER A 172 11.25 13.69 -14.98
CA SER A 172 12.30 14.57 -14.43
C SER A 172 13.61 13.84 -14.11
N GLY A 173 13.62 12.50 -14.12
CA GLY A 173 14.76 11.69 -13.69
C GLY A 173 14.96 11.66 -12.17
N GLY A 174 14.02 12.19 -11.39
CA GLY A 174 14.02 12.07 -9.94
C GLY A 174 13.80 10.63 -9.48
N ASP A 175 14.40 10.26 -8.36
CA ASP A 175 14.15 8.95 -7.76
C ASP A 175 12.74 8.87 -7.13
N ILE A 176 12.31 7.65 -6.77
CA ILE A 176 10.95 7.43 -6.25
C ILE A 176 10.69 8.16 -4.93
N HIS A 177 11.70 8.34 -4.07
CA HIS A 177 11.54 9.06 -2.80
C HIS A 177 11.34 10.55 -3.05
N GLN A 178 12.11 11.13 -3.97
CA GLN A 178 11.96 12.52 -4.40
C GLN A 178 10.58 12.77 -5.04
N ILE A 179 10.14 11.88 -5.94
CA ILE A 179 8.82 11.95 -6.57
C ILE A 179 7.72 11.87 -5.51
N ASN A 180 7.84 10.97 -4.54
CA ASN A 180 6.85 10.80 -3.49
C ASN A 180 6.80 11.99 -2.53
N ALA A 181 7.94 12.63 -2.23
CA ALA A 181 7.99 13.87 -1.44
C ALA A 181 7.14 14.98 -2.09
N ILE A 182 7.33 15.22 -3.39
CA ILE A 182 6.52 16.22 -4.11
C ILE A 182 5.04 15.81 -4.15
N ARG A 183 4.73 14.54 -4.41
CA ARG A 183 3.34 14.03 -4.44
C ARG A 183 2.61 14.22 -3.11
N ARG A 184 3.30 14.09 -1.98
CA ARG A 184 2.76 14.37 -0.63
C ARG A 184 2.60 15.86 -0.40
N LEU A 185 3.60 16.66 -0.75
CA LEU A 185 3.58 18.11 -0.61
C LEU A 185 2.33 18.76 -1.23
N VAL A 186 2.00 18.36 -2.47
CA VAL A 186 0.92 18.97 -3.27
C VAL A 186 -0.50 18.43 -2.99
N SER A 187 -0.68 17.58 -1.99
CA SER A 187 -1.94 16.86 -1.75
C SER A 187 -2.58 17.22 -0.40
N GLN A 188 -3.91 17.38 -0.35
CA GLN A 188 -4.65 17.63 0.89
C GLN A 188 -4.73 16.42 1.82
N ILE A 189 -4.62 15.21 1.30
CA ILE A 189 -4.91 13.96 2.04
C ILE A 189 -3.70 13.03 2.20
N LYS A 190 -2.51 13.46 1.78
CA LYS A 190 -1.27 12.65 1.80
C LYS A 190 -0.26 13.29 2.76
N GLY A 191 0.74 12.53 3.19
CA GLY A 191 1.74 12.97 4.18
C GLY A 191 1.10 13.29 5.53
N GLY A 192 0.36 12.33 6.07
CA GLY A 192 -0.26 12.38 7.40
C GLY A 192 -1.54 13.20 7.49
N ARG A 193 -1.88 13.99 6.46
CA ARG A 193 -3.00 14.92 6.52
C ARG A 193 -4.37 14.25 6.66
N LEU A 194 -4.55 13.03 6.14
CA LEU A 194 -5.83 12.32 6.32
C LEU A 194 -5.97 11.77 7.75
N ALA A 195 -4.88 11.29 8.36
CA ALA A 195 -4.87 10.99 9.81
C ALA A 195 -5.16 12.25 10.64
N ALA A 196 -4.58 13.39 10.27
CA ALA A 196 -4.85 14.66 10.94
C ALA A 196 -6.32 15.08 10.88
N MET A 197 -7.00 14.79 9.76
CA MET A 197 -8.44 15.03 9.62
C MET A 197 -9.29 14.10 10.47
N ALA A 198 -8.82 12.89 10.78
CA ALA A 198 -9.52 11.92 11.60
C ALA A 198 -9.28 12.10 13.12
N HIS A 199 -8.24 12.85 13.50
CA HIS A 199 -7.96 13.13 14.90
C HIS A 199 -9.15 13.87 15.57
N PRO A 200 -9.59 13.44 16.77
CA PRO A 200 -8.90 12.56 17.72
C PRO A 200 -9.31 11.08 17.69
N ALA A 201 -9.98 10.61 16.65
CA ALA A 201 -10.40 9.21 16.55
C ALA A 201 -9.20 8.24 16.57
N GLN A 202 -9.41 7.04 17.12
CA GLN A 202 -8.41 5.97 17.02
C GLN A 202 -8.37 5.45 15.58
N ILE A 203 -7.17 5.09 15.10
CA ILE A 203 -6.97 4.58 13.74
C ILE A 203 -6.20 3.27 13.82
N THR A 204 -6.78 2.20 13.27
CA THR A 204 -6.07 0.96 12.98
C THR A 204 -5.94 0.81 11.48
N GLN A 205 -4.72 0.74 10.98
CA GLN A 205 -4.42 0.61 9.57
C GLN A 205 -3.87 -0.77 9.26
N PHE A 206 -4.51 -1.48 8.36
CA PHE A 206 -4.08 -2.78 7.83
C PHE A 206 -3.59 -2.62 6.39
N ILE A 207 -2.38 -3.09 6.15
CA ILE A 207 -1.63 -2.77 4.93
C ILE A 207 -1.23 -4.04 4.20
N ILE A 208 -1.48 -4.06 2.89
CA ILE A 208 -0.83 -4.97 1.94
C ILE A 208 0.15 -4.13 1.13
N SER A 209 1.44 -4.27 1.44
CA SER A 209 2.50 -3.43 0.91
C SER A 209 3.07 -4.00 -0.39
N ASP A 210 3.03 -3.17 -1.44
CA ASP A 210 3.78 -3.33 -2.69
C ASP A 210 5.01 -2.41 -2.74
N VAL A 211 5.35 -1.77 -1.63
CA VAL A 211 6.47 -0.84 -1.49
C VAL A 211 7.67 -1.58 -0.93
N GLU A 212 8.84 -1.32 -1.52
CA GLU A 212 10.08 -1.88 -1.03
C GLU A 212 10.43 -1.31 0.37
N ASP A 213 10.95 -2.16 1.25
CA ASP A 213 11.23 -1.86 2.66
C ASP A 213 10.02 -1.42 3.51
N ASP A 214 8.80 -1.53 2.97
CA ASP A 214 7.57 -1.36 3.75
C ASP A 214 7.42 0.05 4.39
N GLU A 215 8.02 1.08 3.76
CA GLU A 215 8.00 2.45 4.26
C GLU A 215 6.58 3.06 4.27
N LEU A 216 6.01 3.29 5.45
CA LEU A 216 4.64 3.79 5.64
C LEU A 216 4.35 5.12 4.93
N ALA A 217 5.32 6.03 4.88
CA ALA A 217 5.20 7.32 4.19
C ALA A 217 5.10 7.19 2.66
N SER A 218 5.57 6.06 2.11
CA SER A 218 5.51 5.74 0.69
C SER A 218 4.24 4.95 0.35
N ILE A 219 3.77 4.06 1.23
CA ILE A 219 2.56 3.26 1.01
C ILE A 219 1.32 4.17 1.01
N GLY A 220 0.57 4.16 -0.11
CA GLY A 220 -0.54 5.09 -0.33
C GLY A 220 -0.13 6.57 -0.26
N SER A 221 1.16 6.88 -0.37
CA SER A 221 1.73 8.20 -0.09
C SER A 221 1.45 8.72 1.33
N GLY A 222 1.47 7.83 2.32
CA GLY A 222 1.39 8.20 3.73
C GLY A 222 0.06 8.87 4.09
N ILE A 223 -1.09 8.29 3.71
CA ILE A 223 -2.38 8.86 4.11
C ILE A 223 -2.54 8.93 5.64
N MET A 224 -1.96 7.95 6.35
CA MET A 224 -1.98 7.86 7.83
C MET A 224 -0.58 7.98 8.47
N ALA A 225 0.44 8.37 7.71
CA ALA A 225 1.82 8.45 8.19
C ALA A 225 2.45 9.79 7.81
N GLY A 226 3.24 10.37 8.72
CA GLY A 226 3.96 11.61 8.48
C GLY A 226 4.96 11.52 7.34
N ASP A 227 5.32 12.67 6.78
CA ASP A 227 6.31 12.81 5.73
C ASP A 227 7.71 12.97 6.35
N PRO A 228 8.65 12.03 6.14
CA PRO A 228 10.00 12.15 6.68
C PRO A 228 10.83 13.24 5.99
N VAL A 229 10.34 13.83 4.89
CA VAL A 229 11.08 14.84 4.13
C VAL A 229 10.73 16.25 4.65
N PRO A 230 11.72 17.01 5.15
CA PRO A 230 11.50 18.38 5.58
C PRO A 230 10.91 19.25 4.47
N LEU A 231 10.13 20.27 4.87
CA LEU A 231 9.52 21.22 3.93
C LEU A 231 10.59 21.92 3.06
N SER A 232 11.72 22.30 3.65
CA SER A 232 12.85 22.93 2.95
C SER A 232 13.36 22.08 1.80
N ASP A 233 13.44 20.77 2.03
CA ASP A 233 14.02 19.82 1.08
C ASP A 233 13.03 19.55 -0.04
N SER A 234 11.74 19.44 0.28
CA SER A 234 10.67 19.35 -0.72
C SER A 234 10.62 20.60 -1.61
N LEU A 235 10.81 21.80 -1.06
CA LEU A 235 10.91 23.05 -1.83
C LEU A 235 12.16 23.09 -2.71
N ALA A 236 13.29 22.58 -2.24
CA ALA A 236 14.51 22.44 -3.04
C ALA A 236 14.31 21.47 -4.20
N LEU A 237 13.61 20.34 -3.96
CA LEU A 237 13.30 19.34 -4.99
C LEU A 237 12.45 19.91 -6.13
N ILE A 238 11.51 20.81 -5.86
CA ILE A 238 10.75 21.50 -6.92
C ILE A 238 11.70 22.18 -7.92
N LYS A 239 12.77 22.81 -7.44
CA LYS A 239 13.75 23.50 -8.29
C LYS A 239 14.65 22.50 -9.02
N THR A 240 15.21 21.52 -8.31
CA THR A 240 16.16 20.56 -8.91
C THR A 240 15.50 19.65 -9.94
N LEU A 241 14.21 19.35 -9.79
CA LEU A 241 13.42 18.56 -10.74
C LEU A 241 12.80 19.40 -11.87
N GLY A 242 13.11 20.71 -11.96
CA GLY A 242 12.62 21.58 -13.03
C GLY A 242 11.10 21.82 -13.00
N LEU A 243 10.49 21.81 -11.81
CA LEU A 243 9.05 21.97 -11.62
C LEU A 243 8.63 23.41 -11.27
N ALA A 244 9.60 24.26 -10.89
CA ALA A 244 9.32 25.63 -10.46
C ALA A 244 8.72 26.51 -11.58
N ASP A 245 9.03 26.22 -12.85
CA ASP A 245 8.65 27.05 -13.99
C ASP A 245 7.21 26.82 -14.47
N TYR A 246 6.48 25.86 -13.88
CA TYR A 246 5.08 25.63 -14.23
C TYR A 246 4.18 26.64 -13.50
N PRO A 247 3.28 27.36 -14.20
CA PRO A 247 2.42 28.38 -13.57
C PRO A 247 1.58 27.86 -12.39
N PHE A 248 1.10 26.61 -12.46
CA PHE A 248 0.35 26.00 -11.36
C PHE A 248 1.22 25.73 -10.12
N MET A 249 2.52 25.48 -10.30
CA MET A 249 3.46 25.30 -9.19
C MET A 249 3.84 26.64 -8.56
N GLU A 250 4.04 27.68 -9.36
CA GLU A 250 4.29 29.03 -8.84
C GLU A 250 3.17 29.48 -7.89
N ALA A 251 1.91 29.33 -8.32
CA ALA A 251 0.75 29.67 -7.50
C ALA A 251 0.64 28.79 -6.24
N PHE A 252 0.95 27.50 -6.35
CA PHE A 252 1.01 26.59 -5.19
C PHE A 252 2.07 27.01 -4.17
N ILE A 253 3.29 27.32 -4.63
CA ILE A 253 4.40 27.75 -3.77
C ILE A 253 4.04 29.05 -3.05
N ALA A 254 3.47 30.02 -3.76
CA ALA A 254 3.03 31.28 -3.17
C ALA A 254 1.95 31.07 -2.09
N HIS A 255 1.04 30.11 -2.27
CA HIS A 255 0.05 29.75 -1.25
C HIS A 255 0.68 29.08 -0.04
N LEU A 256 1.68 28.22 -0.25
CA LEU A 256 2.41 27.53 0.81
C LEU A 256 3.26 28.49 1.64
N GLU A 257 4.07 29.34 1.00
CA GLU A 257 4.90 30.36 1.66
C GLU A 257 4.06 31.45 2.34
N GLY A 258 2.89 31.76 1.77
CA GLY A 258 1.91 32.68 2.35
C GLY A 258 1.06 32.08 3.49
N GLY A 259 1.31 30.84 3.92
CA GLY A 259 0.60 30.19 5.02
C GLY A 259 -0.86 29.81 4.72
N LYS A 260 -1.30 29.85 3.46
CA LYS A 260 -2.65 29.42 3.04
C LYS A 260 -2.77 27.90 2.95
N LEU A 261 -1.64 27.20 2.82
CA LEU A 261 -1.54 25.76 2.80
C LEU A 261 -0.63 25.30 3.93
N GLN A 262 -1.02 24.21 4.59
CA GLN A 262 -0.18 23.56 5.59
C GLN A 262 0.76 22.56 4.91
N PRO A 263 2.02 22.43 5.35
CA PRO A 263 2.90 21.38 4.87
C PRO A 263 2.39 19.97 5.26
N PRO A 264 2.97 18.90 4.71
CA PRO A 264 2.79 17.56 5.26
C PRO A 264 3.20 17.52 6.74
N LEU A 265 2.59 16.62 7.51
CA LEU A 265 2.91 16.47 8.92
C LEU A 265 4.24 15.74 9.09
N SER A 266 5.03 16.12 10.09
CA SER A 266 6.27 15.42 10.43
C SER A 266 5.98 14.11 11.17
N PRO A 267 6.78 13.03 11.02
CA PRO A 267 6.47 11.73 11.62
C PRO A 267 6.42 11.71 13.16
N ASP A 268 6.96 12.73 13.82
CA ASP A 268 7.01 12.90 15.28
C ASP A 268 5.83 13.71 15.85
N GLU A 269 4.84 14.10 15.03
CA GLU A 269 3.65 14.79 15.52
C GLU A 269 2.74 13.89 16.35
N ALA A 270 2.23 14.41 17.47
CA ALA A 270 1.39 13.67 18.44
C ALA A 270 0.10 13.09 17.85
N VAL A 271 -0.35 13.57 16.68
CA VAL A 271 -1.50 12.99 16.00
C VAL A 271 -1.32 11.52 15.66
N PHE A 272 -0.07 11.09 15.45
CA PHE A 272 0.25 9.69 15.13
C PHE A 272 0.21 8.76 16.35
N ASP A 273 0.10 9.30 17.57
CA ASP A 273 -0.11 8.50 18.79
C ASP A 273 -1.44 7.72 18.74
N HIS A 274 -2.40 8.20 17.93
CA HIS A 274 -3.71 7.57 17.70
C HIS A 274 -3.70 6.59 16.51
N VAL A 275 -2.56 6.40 15.83
CA VAL A 275 -2.45 5.56 14.63
C VAL A 275 -1.64 4.30 14.93
N LYS A 276 -2.28 3.14 14.78
CA LYS A 276 -1.62 1.82 14.81
C LYS A 276 -1.63 1.21 13.41
N SER A 277 -0.45 1.07 12.80
CA SER A 277 -0.28 0.49 11.46
C SER A 277 0.27 -0.94 11.53
N HIS A 278 -0.34 -1.85 10.78
CA HIS A 278 0.02 -3.27 10.71
C HIS A 278 0.20 -3.68 9.25
N ILE A 279 1.33 -4.31 8.94
CA ILE A 279 1.63 -4.80 7.59
C ILE A 279 1.22 -6.26 7.54
N LEU A 280 0.05 -6.52 6.97
CA LEU A 280 -0.54 -7.86 6.94
C LEU A 280 0.07 -8.75 5.85
N ALA A 281 0.56 -8.13 4.78
CA ALA A 281 1.28 -8.78 3.70
C ALA A 281 2.31 -7.83 3.10
N SER A 282 3.50 -8.34 2.81
CA SER A 282 4.52 -7.69 1.97
C SER A 282 5.35 -8.73 1.22
N ASN A 283 6.13 -8.30 0.24
CA ASN A 283 7.05 -9.19 -0.49
C ASN A 283 7.92 -10.02 0.46
N ARG A 284 8.43 -9.40 1.54
CA ARG A 284 9.26 -10.08 2.55
C ARG A 284 8.48 -11.17 3.29
N GLN A 285 7.25 -10.88 3.73
CA GLN A 285 6.42 -11.83 4.47
C GLN A 285 5.98 -13.01 3.59
N VAL A 286 5.65 -12.73 2.33
CA VAL A 286 5.24 -13.74 1.35
C VAL A 286 6.42 -14.67 1.00
N VAL A 287 7.63 -14.14 0.80
CA VAL A 287 8.86 -14.94 0.63
C VAL A 287 9.14 -15.79 1.87
N HIS A 288 9.05 -15.20 3.07
CA HIS A 288 9.29 -15.93 4.32
C HIS A 288 8.27 -17.07 4.55
N ALA A 289 7.00 -16.86 4.20
CA ALA A 289 6.00 -17.93 4.22
C ALA A 289 6.35 -19.07 3.25
N GLY A 290 6.93 -18.74 2.09
CA GLY A 290 7.50 -19.71 1.16
C GLY A 290 8.62 -20.55 1.75
N LEU A 291 9.53 -19.92 2.50
CA LEU A 291 10.63 -20.61 3.19
C LEU A 291 10.13 -21.58 4.27
N ILE A 292 9.15 -21.17 5.09
CA ILE A 292 8.53 -22.06 6.08
C ILE A 292 7.86 -23.24 5.39
N THR A 293 7.16 -22.97 4.29
CA THR A 293 6.44 -23.98 3.53
C THR A 293 7.39 -24.99 2.88
N SER A 294 8.49 -24.51 2.29
CA SER A 294 9.50 -25.35 1.64
C SER A 294 10.22 -26.27 2.64
N ASN A 295 10.49 -25.78 3.85
CA ASN A 295 11.04 -26.60 4.94
C ASN A 295 10.10 -27.71 5.43
N ASN A 296 8.79 -27.54 5.25
CA ASN A 296 7.78 -28.53 5.65
C ASN A 296 7.36 -29.46 4.51
N MET A 297 7.84 -29.25 3.28
CA MET A 297 7.57 -30.16 2.17
C MET A 297 8.34 -31.47 2.34
N LYS A 298 7.61 -32.57 2.45
CA LYS A 298 8.18 -33.92 2.28
C LYS A 298 8.44 -34.14 0.79
N THR A 299 9.59 -33.68 0.29
CA THR A 299 10.04 -33.98 -1.07
C THR A 299 10.44 -35.45 -1.19
N ALA A 300 10.35 -36.02 -2.40
CA ALA A 300 10.77 -37.40 -2.68
C ALA A 300 12.25 -37.66 -2.36
N THR A 301 13.06 -36.61 -2.21
CA THR A 301 14.50 -36.66 -1.93
C THR A 301 14.86 -36.45 -0.46
N ALA A 302 13.90 -36.11 0.42
CA ALA A 302 14.10 -35.85 1.86
C ALA A 302 15.18 -34.81 2.21
N LEU A 303 15.68 -34.03 1.24
CA LEU A 303 16.66 -32.98 1.46
C LEU A 303 15.97 -31.63 1.59
N PRO A 304 16.35 -30.80 2.59
CA PRO A 304 15.89 -29.42 2.69
C PRO A 304 16.39 -28.63 1.46
N PRO A 305 15.62 -27.64 0.97
CA PRO A 305 16.05 -26.81 -0.14
C PRO A 305 17.22 -25.91 0.27
N ASP A 306 18.20 -25.76 -0.62
CA ASP A 306 19.21 -24.70 -0.50
C ASP A 306 18.54 -23.34 -0.71
N ILE A 307 18.62 -22.47 0.29
CA ILE A 307 18.08 -21.11 0.22
C ILE A 307 19.18 -20.20 -0.34
N ILE A 308 18.94 -19.66 -1.53
CA ILE A 308 19.82 -18.66 -2.15
C ILE A 308 19.19 -17.30 -1.94
N GLU A 309 19.83 -16.45 -1.13
CA GLU A 309 19.45 -15.04 -1.07
C GLU A 309 19.79 -14.36 -2.39
N LEU A 310 18.77 -13.78 -3.00
CA LEU A 310 18.92 -13.06 -4.26
C LEU A 310 19.30 -11.61 -3.98
N PRO A 311 20.14 -10.99 -4.83
CA PRO A 311 20.29 -9.55 -4.82
C PRO A 311 18.95 -8.88 -5.12
N ARG A 312 18.83 -7.60 -4.75
CA ARG A 312 17.66 -6.78 -5.07
C ARG A 312 17.30 -6.95 -6.55
N LEU A 313 16.08 -7.42 -6.82
CA LEU A 313 15.58 -7.62 -8.18
C LEU A 313 15.07 -6.28 -8.72
N SER A 314 15.97 -5.50 -9.31
CA SER A 314 15.64 -4.24 -9.95
C SER A 314 16.39 -4.09 -11.29
N GLY A 315 15.80 -3.35 -12.22
CA GLY A 315 16.32 -3.17 -13.58
C GLY A 315 15.67 -4.08 -14.61
N GLU A 316 16.36 -4.34 -15.73
CA GLU A 316 15.80 -5.10 -16.84
C GLU A 316 15.58 -6.58 -16.48
N ALA A 317 14.38 -7.09 -16.70
CA ALA A 317 13.95 -8.46 -16.46
C ALA A 317 14.86 -9.49 -17.14
N SER A 318 15.28 -9.27 -18.39
CA SER A 318 16.17 -10.21 -19.10
C SER A 318 17.57 -10.29 -18.47
N HIS A 319 18.09 -9.17 -17.97
CA HIS A 319 19.36 -9.12 -17.25
C HIS A 319 19.24 -9.81 -15.90
N MET A 320 18.15 -9.56 -15.16
CA MET A 320 17.88 -10.23 -13.89
C MET A 320 17.75 -11.75 -14.08
N ALA A 321 17.03 -12.21 -15.10
CA ALA A 321 16.91 -13.63 -15.39
C ALA A 321 18.28 -14.30 -15.67
N SER A 322 19.16 -13.61 -16.41
CA SER A 322 20.51 -14.10 -16.69
C SER A 322 21.38 -14.17 -15.43
N HIS A 323 21.27 -13.17 -14.55
CA HIS A 323 21.96 -13.14 -13.26
C HIS A 323 21.48 -14.28 -12.35
N LEU A 324 20.16 -14.48 -12.24
CA LEU A 324 19.55 -15.57 -11.48
C LEU A 324 20.02 -16.94 -11.98
N ALA A 325 20.02 -17.16 -13.29
CA ALA A 325 20.51 -18.41 -13.87
C ALA A 325 21.99 -18.68 -13.52
N THR A 326 22.79 -17.62 -13.41
CA THR A 326 24.21 -17.72 -13.04
C THR A 326 24.37 -18.10 -11.56
N LEU A 327 23.62 -17.44 -10.66
CA LEU A 327 23.63 -17.74 -9.23
C LEU A 327 23.20 -19.19 -8.94
N ILE A 328 22.14 -19.66 -9.62
CA ILE A 328 21.68 -21.04 -9.51
C ILE A 328 22.78 -22.01 -9.96
N LYS A 329 23.40 -21.77 -11.12
CA LYS A 329 24.50 -22.63 -11.62
C LYS A 329 25.72 -22.66 -10.68
N SER A 330 26.10 -21.52 -10.09
CA SER A 330 27.22 -21.46 -9.15
C SER A 330 26.92 -22.22 -7.86
N SER A 331 25.69 -22.13 -7.35
CA SER A 331 25.29 -22.85 -6.13
C SER A 331 25.37 -24.38 -6.27
N ILE A 332 24.95 -24.91 -7.41
CA ILE A 332 25.03 -26.34 -7.75
C ILE A 332 26.49 -26.80 -7.86
N SER A 333 27.36 -25.93 -8.37
CA SER A 333 28.78 -26.24 -8.53
C SER A 333 29.54 -26.23 -7.20
N SER A 334 29.10 -25.42 -6.22
CA SER A 334 29.69 -25.40 -4.87
C SER A 334 29.23 -26.56 -3.98
N SER A 335 28.01 -27.08 -4.14
CA SER A 335 27.49 -28.20 -3.34
C SER A 335 27.95 -29.57 -3.84
N GLY A 336 28.46 -29.67 -5.08
CA GLY A 336 29.04 -30.91 -5.63
C GLY A 336 30.51 -31.18 -5.26
N GLY A 337 31.14 -30.32 -4.45
CA GLY A 337 32.57 -30.40 -4.12
C GLY A 337 32.94 -31.11 -2.80
N SER A 338 31.96 -31.58 -2.03
CA SER A 338 32.19 -32.20 -0.70
C SER A 338 31.99 -33.73 -0.67
N SER A 339 32.26 -34.41 -1.78
CA SER A 339 32.42 -35.87 -1.80
C SER A 339 33.71 -36.23 -2.54
N GLY A 340 34.81 -36.25 -1.80
CA GLY A 340 36.13 -36.71 -2.22
C GLY A 340 36.98 -37.00 -0.99
#